data_AF-A0A9Q5TEE5-F1
#
_entry.id   AF-A0A9Q5TEE5-F1
#
_cell.length_a   1.000
_cell.length_b   1.000
_cell.length_c   1.000
_cell.angle_alpha   90.00
_cell.angle_beta   90.00
_cell.angle_gamma   90.00
#
_symmetry.space_group_name_H-M   'P 1'
#
loop_
_entity.id
_entity.type
_entity.pdbx_description
1 polymer ?
#
loop_
_entity_poly.entity_id
_entity_poly.type
_entity_poly.pdbx_seq_one_letter_code
_entity_poly.pdbx_strand_id
1 'polypeptide(L)'
;MISAATLNSELINKIAQDFAQATSLAVVVVNIHGDEISELFNFTPFCQMMRQHPQLSTRCRMSDRCGGLEASKSDQPCIYRCHAGLTDFSIPLVIAGHLVGFVLCGQVRLRNDDVDLVDILNVDDC
;
A
#
# COMPACT_ATOMS: atom_id res chain seq x y z
N MET A 1 14.54 22.93 -0.12
CA MET A 1 13.81 21.94 0.70
C MET A 1 12.36 21.97 0.24
N ILE A 2 11.95 21.04 -0.62
CA ILE A 2 10.54 20.87 -0.96
C ILE A 2 9.95 20.10 0.22
N SER A 3 9.30 20.84 1.11
CA SER A 3 8.55 20.25 2.21
C SER A 3 7.47 19.33 1.65
N ALA A 4 7.23 18.18 2.27
CA ALA A 4 6.11 17.28 2.00
C ALA A 4 4.72 17.98 2.05
N ALA A 5 4.67 19.25 2.46
CA ALA A 5 3.51 20.13 2.47
C ALA A 5 2.93 20.51 1.09
N THR A 6 3.39 19.94 -0.03
CA THR A 6 2.78 20.18 -1.36
C THR A 6 2.31 18.91 -2.07
N LEU A 7 2.06 17.84 -1.31
CA LEU A 7 1.21 16.75 -1.79
C LEU A 7 -0.25 17.19 -1.62
N ASN A 8 -0.88 17.61 -2.71
CA ASN A 8 -2.29 17.99 -2.70
C ASN A 8 -3.13 16.75 -2.38
N SER A 9 -3.61 16.65 -1.14
CA SER A 9 -4.45 15.55 -0.66
C SER A 9 -5.68 15.34 -1.54
N GLU A 10 -6.29 16.41 -2.07
CA GLU A 10 -7.44 16.28 -2.98
C GLU A 10 -7.06 15.57 -4.28
N LEU A 11 -5.90 15.91 -4.86
CA LEU A 11 -5.41 15.28 -6.08
C LEU A 11 -5.07 13.80 -5.85
N ILE A 12 -4.42 13.47 -4.74
CA ILE A 12 -4.08 12.08 -4.38
C ILE A 12 -5.37 11.26 -4.23
N ASN A 13 -6.34 11.77 -3.47
CA ASN A 13 -7.63 11.13 -3.30
C ASN A 13 -8.35 10.96 -4.63
N LYS A 14 -8.32 11.98 -5.50
CA LYS A 14 -8.95 11.89 -6.81
C LYS A 14 -8.32 10.80 -7.69
N ILE A 15 -6.99 10.74 -7.76
CA ILE A 15 -6.27 9.72 -8.54
C ILE A 15 -6.55 8.32 -7.97
N ALA A 16 -6.46 8.14 -6.65
CA ALA A 16 -6.73 6.86 -6.02
C ALA A 16 -8.19 6.42 -6.21
N GLN A 17 -9.14 7.34 -6.09
CA GLN A 17 -10.55 7.08 -6.35
C GLN A 17 -10.80 6.65 -7.80
N ASP A 18 -10.26 7.40 -8.77
CA ASP A 18 -10.43 7.10 -10.20
C ASP A 18 -9.79 5.74 -10.56
N PHE A 19 -8.63 5.41 -9.99
CA PHE A 19 -8.01 4.10 -10.13
C PHE A 19 -8.88 2.99 -9.55
N ALA A 20 -9.41 3.17 -8.34
CA ALA A 20 -10.29 2.19 -7.69
C ALA A 20 -11.54 1.92 -8.53
N GLN A 21 -12.15 2.97 -9.06
CA GLN A 21 -13.34 2.88 -9.91
C GLN A 21 -13.05 2.18 -11.23
N ALA A 22 -11.91 2.48 -11.87
CA ALA A 22 -11.54 1.88 -13.14
C ALA A 22 -11.15 0.41 -13.03
N THR A 23 -10.48 0.02 -11.95
CA THR A 23 -9.92 -1.34 -11.79
C THR A 23 -10.77 -2.26 -10.91
N SER A 24 -11.70 -1.71 -10.12
CA SER A 24 -12.40 -2.41 -9.04
C SER A 24 -11.46 -3.04 -8.00
N LEU A 25 -10.20 -2.60 -7.92
CA LEU A 25 -9.26 -2.97 -6.87
C LEU A 25 -9.39 -2.03 -5.67
N ALA A 26 -9.08 -2.53 -4.48
CA ALA A 26 -8.89 -1.69 -3.31
C ALA A 26 -7.58 -0.90 -3.49
N VAL A 27 -7.57 0.37 -3.07
CA VAL A 27 -6.37 1.22 -3.13
C VAL A 27 -6.28 2.18 -1.95
N VAL A 28 -5.06 2.39 -1.48
CA VAL A 28 -4.69 3.40 -0.49
C VAL A 28 -3.31 3.95 -0.81
N VAL A 29 -3.09 5.23 -0.54
CA VAL A 29 -1.78 5.86 -0.63
C VAL A 29 -1.28 6.14 0.79
N VAL A 30 -0.03 5.77 1.06
CA VAL A 30 0.61 5.97 2.37
C VAL A 30 1.93 6.74 2.23
N ASN A 31 2.36 7.39 3.30
CA ASN A 31 3.70 7.99 3.39
C ASN A 31 4.79 6.91 3.58
N ILE A 32 6.06 7.32 3.65
CA ILE A 32 7.20 6.40 3.88
C ILE A 32 7.16 5.63 5.22
N HIS A 33 6.32 6.06 6.16
CA HIS A 33 6.12 5.42 7.47
C HIS A 33 4.92 4.46 7.48
N GLY A 34 4.18 4.34 6.36
CA GLY A 34 2.97 3.53 6.28
C GLY A 34 1.72 4.22 6.82
N ASP A 35 1.77 5.52 7.12
CA ASP A 35 0.58 6.27 7.50
C ASP A 35 -0.21 6.67 6.25
N GLU A 36 -1.53 6.51 6.33
CA GLU A 36 -2.47 6.80 5.25
C GLU A 36 -2.47 8.30 4.93
N ILE A 37 -2.26 8.64 3.65
CA ILE A 37 -2.34 10.01 3.11
C ILE A 37 -3.49 10.16 2.10
N SER A 38 -4.24 9.09 1.85
CA SER A 38 -5.52 9.09 1.14
C SER A 38 -6.59 8.40 1.99
N GLU A 39 -7.86 8.52 1.58
CA GLU A 39 -8.92 7.64 2.04
C GLU A 39 -8.70 6.19 1.56
N LEU A 40 -9.47 5.27 2.14
CA LEU A 40 -9.48 3.86 1.78
C LEU A 40 -10.53 3.61 0.69
N PHE A 41 -10.10 3.48 -0.56
CA PHE A 41 -11.02 3.28 -1.67
C PHE A 41 -11.23 1.80 -1.97
N ASN A 42 -12.50 1.38 -2.04
CA ASN A 42 -12.91 0.04 -2.45
C ASN A 42 -12.32 -1.11 -1.59
N PHE A 43 -11.98 -0.81 -0.34
CA PHE A 43 -11.52 -1.80 0.63
C PHE A 43 -12.59 -2.84 0.94
N THR A 44 -12.18 -4.10 1.10
CA THR A 44 -13.10 -5.18 1.49
C THR A 44 -13.60 -4.99 2.93
N PRO A 45 -14.81 -5.47 3.27
CA PRO A 45 -15.31 -5.39 4.66
C PRO A 45 -14.35 -6.04 5.68
N PHE A 46 -13.67 -7.12 5.29
CA PHE A 46 -12.66 -7.77 6.10
C PHE A 46 -11.50 -6.81 6.46
N CYS A 47 -10.89 -6.18 5.46
CA CYS A 47 -9.76 -5.28 5.71
C CYS A 47 -10.18 -3.97 6.38
N GLN A 48 -11.39 -3.47 6.14
CA GLN A 48 -11.95 -2.35 6.91
C GLN A 48 -12.02 -2.70 8.40
N MET A 49 -12.56 -3.88 8.73
CA MET A 49 -12.62 -4.36 10.12
C MET A 49 -11.23 -4.54 10.74
N MET A 50 -10.26 -5.07 9.99
CA MET A 50 -8.87 -5.18 10.45
C MET A 50 -8.27 -3.82 10.78
N ARG A 51 -8.46 -2.80 9.93
CA ARG A 51 -7.91 -1.46 10.16
C ARG A 51 -8.59 -0.69 11.29
N GLN A 52 -9.83 -1.03 11.63
CA GLN A 52 -10.54 -0.46 12.79
C GLN A 52 -10.03 -1.01 14.13
N HIS A 53 -9.47 -2.21 14.16
CA HIS A 53 -8.93 -2.80 15.39
C HIS A 53 -7.50 -2.29 15.67
N PRO A 54 -7.21 -1.64 16.83
CA PRO A 54 -5.95 -0.92 17.05
C PRO A 54 -4.67 -1.74 16.79
N GLN A 55 -4.60 -2.96 17.30
CA GLN A 55 -3.42 -3.82 17.13
C GLN A 55 -3.24 -4.33 15.70
N LEU A 56 -4.35 -4.54 14.98
CA LEU A 56 -4.34 -5.07 13.61
C LEU A 56 -4.09 -3.94 12.61
N SER A 57 -4.62 -2.75 12.88
CA SER A 57 -4.33 -1.50 12.18
C SER A 57 -2.83 -1.24 12.07
N THR A 58 -2.08 -1.42 13.17
CA THR A 58 -0.62 -1.31 13.14
C THR A 58 0.02 -2.33 12.21
N ARG A 59 -0.44 -3.59 12.23
CA ARG A 59 0.08 -4.64 11.33
C ARG A 59 -0.27 -4.40 9.86
N CYS A 60 -1.44 -3.83 9.58
CA CYS A 60 -1.83 -3.38 8.23
C CYS A 60 -0.85 -2.33 7.72
N ARG A 61 -0.62 -1.25 8.49
CA ARG A 61 0.32 -0.18 8.12
C ARG A 61 1.76 -0.67 7.97
N MET A 62 2.20 -1.60 8.83
CA MET A 62 3.50 -2.25 8.67
C MET A 62 3.58 -3.05 7.36
N SER A 63 2.52 -3.78 6.99
CA SER A 63 2.49 -4.51 5.70
C SER A 63 2.59 -3.56 4.51
N ASP A 64 1.84 -2.43 4.54
CA ASP A 64 1.90 -1.39 3.51
C ASP A 64 3.32 -0.81 3.39
N ARG A 65 3.94 -0.49 4.53
CA ARG A 65 5.30 0.07 4.60
C ARG A 65 6.34 -0.91 4.07
N CYS A 66 6.36 -2.15 4.56
CA CYS A 66 7.32 -3.17 4.12
C CYS A 66 7.18 -3.41 2.62
N GLY A 67 5.96 -3.66 2.14
CA GLY A 67 5.70 -3.87 0.71
C GLY A 67 6.16 -2.68 -0.12
N GLY A 68 5.88 -1.46 0.32
CA GLY A 68 6.36 -0.24 -0.32
C GLY A 68 7.88 -0.12 -0.39
N LEU A 69 8.57 -0.38 0.73
CA LEU A 69 10.03 -0.34 0.80
C LEU A 69 10.67 -1.39 -0.10
N GLU A 70 10.11 -2.61 -0.17
CA GLU A 70 10.59 -3.63 -1.09
C GLU A 70 10.44 -3.19 -2.56
N ALA A 71 9.30 -2.60 -2.93
CA ALA A 71 9.09 -2.04 -4.28
C ALA A 71 10.11 -0.94 -4.61
N SER A 72 10.48 -0.12 -3.62
CA SER A 72 11.43 0.98 -3.81
C SER A 72 12.86 0.51 -4.12
N LYS A 73 13.24 -0.73 -3.77
CA LYS A 73 14.59 -1.26 -4.03
C LYS A 73 14.86 -1.48 -5.52
N SER A 74 13.82 -1.82 -6.29
CA SER A 74 13.90 -2.11 -7.72
C SER A 74 13.24 -1.06 -8.61
N ASP A 75 12.55 -0.07 -8.01
CA ASP A 75 11.69 0.88 -8.72
C ASP A 75 10.65 0.17 -9.62
N GLN A 76 10.15 -0.98 -9.15
CA GLN A 76 9.16 -1.81 -9.81
C GLN A 76 8.04 -2.17 -8.82
N PRO A 77 6.83 -2.50 -9.30
CA PRO A 77 5.78 -3.01 -8.44
C PRO A 77 6.25 -4.24 -7.65
N CYS A 78 6.00 -4.26 -6.34
CA CYS A 78 6.26 -5.43 -5.51
C CYS A 78 4.93 -6.11 -5.18
N ILE A 79 4.80 -7.40 -5.50
CA ILE A 79 3.63 -8.21 -5.15
C ILE A 79 4.00 -9.03 -3.90
N TYR A 80 3.20 -8.92 -2.84
CA TYR A 80 3.54 -9.50 -1.56
C TYR A 80 2.31 -10.04 -0.83
N ARG A 81 2.58 -10.87 0.19
CA ARG A 81 1.56 -11.34 1.12
C ARG A 81 1.51 -10.41 2.33
N CYS A 82 0.36 -9.81 2.61
CA CYS A 82 0.20 -9.02 3.83
C CYS A 82 0.11 -9.93 5.07
N HIS A 83 0.22 -9.34 6.26
CA HIS A 83 0.16 -10.08 7.54
C HIS A 83 -1.14 -10.89 7.75
N ALA A 84 -2.22 -10.56 7.04
CA ALA A 84 -3.49 -11.28 7.09
C ALA A 84 -3.60 -12.42 6.05
N GLY A 85 -2.53 -12.68 5.29
CA GLY A 85 -2.47 -13.73 4.28
C GLY A 85 -3.17 -13.39 2.96
N LEU A 86 -3.55 -12.12 2.75
CA LEU A 86 -4.04 -11.62 1.46
C LEU A 86 -2.87 -11.14 0.59
N THR A 87 -3.09 -11.06 -0.71
CA THR A 87 -2.12 -10.55 -1.66
C THR A 87 -2.44 -9.10 -2.00
N ASP A 88 -1.40 -8.28 -1.86
CA ASP A 88 -1.38 -6.88 -2.23
C ASP A 88 -0.19 -6.64 -3.18
N PHE A 89 -0.19 -5.51 -3.88
CA PHE A 89 0.98 -4.99 -4.56
C PHE A 89 1.19 -3.52 -4.24
N SER A 90 2.45 -3.11 -4.21
CA SER A 90 2.89 -1.74 -3.91
C SER A 90 3.65 -1.15 -5.09
N ILE A 91 3.54 0.16 -5.26
CA ILE A 91 4.29 0.95 -6.24
C ILE A 91 4.92 2.15 -5.51
N PRO A 92 6.22 2.43 -5.68
CA PRO A 92 6.85 3.58 -5.05
C PRO A 92 6.34 4.89 -5.65
N LEU A 93 6.01 5.87 -4.80
CA LEU A 93 5.65 7.22 -5.19
C LEU A 93 6.90 8.10 -5.07
N VAL A 94 7.47 8.49 -6.22
CA VAL A 94 8.70 9.29 -6.31
C VAL A 94 8.38 10.66 -6.93
N ILE A 95 8.73 11.74 -6.22
CA ILE A 95 8.56 13.12 -6.69
C ILE A 95 9.93 13.79 -6.73
N ALA A 96 10.33 14.29 -7.89
CA ALA A 96 11.63 14.95 -8.11
C ALA A 96 12.82 14.13 -7.59
N GLY A 97 12.79 12.80 -7.76
CA GLY A 97 13.83 11.88 -7.31
C GLY A 97 13.79 11.52 -5.82
N HIS A 98 12.80 12.00 -5.06
CA HIS A 98 12.62 11.66 -3.66
C HIS A 98 11.44 10.69 -3.48
N LEU A 99 11.69 9.59 -2.78
CA LEU A 99 10.64 8.68 -2.33
C LEU A 99 9.78 9.39 -1.27
N VAL A 100 8.50 9.59 -1.57
CA VAL A 100 7.55 10.30 -0.68
C VAL A 100 6.50 9.38 -0.09
N GLY A 101 6.31 8.19 -0.63
CA GLY A 101 5.31 7.23 -0.15
C GLY A 101 5.11 6.08 -1.12
N PHE A 102 3.98 5.41 -0.98
CA PHE A 102 3.64 4.22 -1.76
C PHE A 102 2.16 4.23 -2.12
N VAL A 103 1.84 3.74 -3.32
CA VAL A 103 0.47 3.37 -3.70
C VAL A 103 0.32 1.87 -3.48
N LEU A 104 -0.66 1.48 -2.68
CA LEU A 104 -0.93 0.08 -2.35
C LEU A 104 -2.26 -0.33 -2.94
N CYS A 105 -2.28 -1.50 -3.57
CA CYS A 105 -3.44 -2.07 -4.21
C CYS A 105 -3.62 -3.53 -3.81
N GLY A 106 -4.87 -3.97 -3.75
CA GLY A 106 -5.24 -5.31 -3.26
C GLY A 106 -6.75 -5.45 -3.27
N GLN A 107 -7.40 -6.17 -2.37
CA GLN A 107 -6.92 -7.14 -1.38
C GLN A 107 -7.47 -8.47 -1.87
N VAL A 108 -6.62 -9.34 -2.40
CA VAL A 108 -7.09 -10.51 -3.15
C VAL A 108 -6.51 -11.80 -2.62
N ARG A 109 -7.23 -12.89 -2.86
CA ARG A 109 -6.67 -14.24 -2.75
C ARG A 109 -6.38 -14.74 -4.15
N LEU A 110 -5.11 -15.05 -4.40
CA LEU A 110 -4.73 -15.73 -5.64
C LEU A 110 -5.23 -17.18 -5.59
N ARG A 111 -5.64 -17.72 -6.75
CA ARG A 111 -6.14 -19.10 -6.88
C ARG A 111 -5.02 -20.13 -6.97
N ASN A 112 -3.89 -19.73 -7.53
CA ASN A 112 -2.70 -20.56 -7.68
C ASN A 112 -1.50 -19.83 -7.07
N ASP A 113 -0.52 -20.59 -6.61
CA ASP A 113 0.76 -20.09 -6.08
C ASP A 113 1.77 -19.78 -7.21
N ASP A 114 1.32 -19.63 -8.47
CA ASP A 114 2.16 -19.38 -9.65
C ASP A 114 2.74 -17.95 -9.70
N VAL A 115 2.51 -17.14 -8.67
CA VAL A 115 3.06 -15.79 -8.53
C VAL A 115 4.12 -15.83 -7.44
N ASP A 116 5.35 -15.50 -7.80
CA ASP A 116 6.43 -15.31 -6.84
C ASP A 116 6.09 -14.12 -5.95
N LEU A 117 5.64 -14.42 -4.73
CA LEU A 117 5.31 -13.40 -3.72
C LEU A 117 6.53 -13.11 -2.88
N VAL A 118 6.81 -11.83 -2.68
CA VAL A 118 7.82 -11.40 -1.71
C VAL A 118 7.29 -11.66 -0.29
N ASP A 119 8.09 -12.33 0.53
CA ASP A 119 7.82 -12.48 1.95
C ASP A 119 8.31 -11.23 2.69
N ILE A 120 7.38 -10.33 2.94
CA ILE A 120 7.64 -9.08 3.65
C ILE A 120 7.55 -9.21 5.18
N LEU A 121 7.19 -10.39 5.70
CA LEU A 121 7.00 -10.62 7.14
C LEU A 121 8.27 -11.12 7.84
N ASN A 122 9.25 -11.56 7.07
CA ASN A 122 10.56 -12.03 7.54
C ASN A 122 11.71 -11.08 7.21
N VAL A 123 11.43 -9.90 6.64
CA VAL A 123 12.45 -8.88 6.39
C VAL A 123 12.76 -8.23 7.74
N ASP A 124 13.96 -8.50 8.28
CA ASP A 124 14.46 -8.04 9.57
C ASP A 124 13.97 -6.61 9.91
N ASP A 125 12.88 -6.54 10.68
CA ASP A 125 12.20 -5.34 11.19
C ASP A 125 12.16 -4.12 10.24
N CYS A 126 11.27 -4.14 9.23
CA CYS A 126 10.86 -2.89 8.57
C CYS A 126 10.45 -1.82 9.63
#